data_AF-A0A099NRI8-F1
#
_entry.id   AF-A0A099NRI8-F1
#
_cell.length_a   1.000
_cell.length_b   1.000
_cell.length_c   1.000
_cell.angle_alpha   90.00
_cell.angle_beta   90.00
_cell.angle_gamma   90.00
#
_symmetry.space_group_name_H-M   'P 1'
#
loop_
_entity.id
_entity.type
_entity.pdbx_description
1 polymer ?
#
loop_
_entity_poly.entity_id
_entity_poly.type
_entity_poly.pdbx_seq_one_letter_code
_entity_poly.pdbx_strand_id
1 'polypeptide(L)' 'MTIKIATRGAAEKILDKYDTYLFDCDGVIWIGNELLPSVKETLELLQSKKKNLIFVSNNSTKARD' A
#
# COMPACT_ATOMS: atom_id res chain seq x y z
N MET A 1 -7.52 -10.52 15.52
CA MET A 1 -6.23 -10.17 16.16
C MET A 1 -5.45 -9.30 15.19
N THR A 2 -5.10 -8.08 15.60
CA THR A 2 -4.27 -7.18 14.79
C THR A 2 -2.80 -7.51 15.02
N ILE A 3 -2.05 -7.76 13.95
CA ILE A 3 -0.60 -7.98 14.02
C ILE A 3 0.09 -6.68 13.61
N LYS A 4 0.82 -6.06 14.53
CA LYS A 4 1.63 -4.87 14.22
C LYS A 4 2.93 -5.31 13.55
N ILE A 5 3.19 -4.81 12.35
CA ILE A 5 4.44 -5.01 11.64
C ILE A 5 5.41 -3.90 12.06
N ALA A 6 6.30 -4.23 13.00
CA ALA A 6 7.23 -3.27 13.60
C ALA A 6 8.71 -3.59 13.34
N THR A 7 9.00 -4.70 12.68
CA THR A 7 10.38 -5.13 12.38
C THR A 7 10.53 -5.49 10.92
N ARG A 8 11.75 -5.34 10.40
CA ARG A 8 12.10 -5.72 9.03
C ARG A 8 11.75 -7.18 8.72
N GLY A 9 12.12 -8.11 9.60
CA GLY A 9 11.82 -9.53 9.39
C GLY A 9 10.33 -9.86 9.39
N ALA A 10 9.51 -9.11 10.15
CA ALA A 10 8.05 -9.27 10.08
C ALA A 10 7.48 -8.72 8.76
N ALA A 11 8.02 -7.60 8.27
CA ALA A 11 7.65 -7.04 6.98
C ALA A 11 8.02 -8.01 5.84
N GLU A 12 9.27 -8.49 5.79
CA GLU A 12 9.74 -9.45 4.78
C GLU A 12 8.86 -10.70 4.73
N LYS A 13 8.49 -11.28 5.88
CA LYS A 13 7.56 -12.42 5.93
C LYS A 13 6.21 -12.14 5.28
N ILE A 14 5.64 -10.95 5.47
CA ILE A 14 4.37 -10.58 4.81
C ILE A 14 4.57 -10.31 3.33
N LEU A 15 5.67 -9.63 2.97
CA LEU A 15 6.03 -9.32 1.59
C LEU A 15 6.20 -10.59 0.76
N ASP A 16 6.81 -11.62 1.32
CA ASP A 16 7.05 -12.87 0.61
C ASP A 16 5.82 -13.79 0.61
N LYS A 17 4.93 -13.67 1.59
CA LYS A 17 3.75 -14.54 1.75
C LYS A 17 2.63 -14.25 0.75
N TYR A 18 2.48 -13.01 0.28
CA TYR A 18 1.36 -12.61 -0.57
C TYR A 18 1.83 -12.04 -1.90
N ASP A 19 1.10 -12.34 -2.97
CA ASP A 19 1.41 -11.84 -4.31
C ASP A 19 0.67 -10.56 -4.67
N THR A 20 -0.47 -10.30 -4.01
CA THR A 20 -1.35 -9.17 -4.32
C THR A 20 -1.65 -8.36 -3.07
N TYR A 21 -1.57 -7.04 -3.19
CA TYR A 21 -1.88 -6.08 -2.13
C TYR A 21 -3.00 -5.15 -2.56
N LEU A 22 -4.03 -5.05 -1.72
CA LEU A 22 -5.13 -4.11 -1.88
C LEU A 22 -4.88 -2.93 -0.94
N PHE A 23 -4.85 -1.72 -1.48
CA PHE A 23 -4.68 -0.50 -0.73
C PHE A 23 -5.97 0.31 -0.77
N ASP A 24 -6.42 0.77 0.40
CA ASP A 24 -7.25 1.97 0.46
C ASP A 24 -6.45 3.19 0.01
N CYS A 25 -7.12 4.27 -0.37
CA CYS A 25 -6.50 5.48 -0.91
C CYS A 25 -6.44 6.61 0.11
N ASP A 26 -7.59 7.08 0.60
CA ASP A 26 -7.66 8.23 1.49
C ASP A 26 -7.16 7.87 2.89
N GLY A 27 -6.16 8.59 3.39
CA GLY A 27 -5.50 8.30 4.68
C GLY A 27 -4.48 7.17 4.63
N VAL A 28 -4.26 6.55 3.46
CA VAL A 28 -3.27 5.47 3.25
C VAL A 28 -2.25 5.84 2.19
N ILE A 29 -2.70 6.30 1.02
CA ILE A 29 -1.83 6.78 -0.07
C ILE A 29 -1.64 8.30 0.06
N TRP A 30 -2.71 9.05 0.34
CA TRP A 30 -2.68 10.51 0.45
C TRP A 30 -3.59 11.03 1.56
N ILE A 31 -3.38 12.29 1.95
CA ILE A 31 -4.34 13.08 2.71
C ILE A 31 -4.68 14.31 1.88
N GLY A 32 -5.95 14.42 1.45
CA GLY A 32 -6.38 15.49 0.53
C GLY A 32 -5.69 15.41 -0.83
N ASN A 33 -4.74 16.32 -1.06
CA ASN A 33 -3.93 16.40 -2.28
C ASN A 33 -2.45 16.09 -2.06
N GLU A 34 -2.06 15.69 -0.84
CA GLU A 34 -0.68 15.42 -0.47
C GLU A 34 -0.43 13.92 -0.33
N LEU A 35 0.60 13.42 -1.01
CA LEU A 35 1.04 12.03 -0.84
C LEU A 35 1.62 11.82 0.56
N LEU A 36 1.25 10.72 1.21
CA LEU A 36 1.83 10.37 2.50
C LEU A 36 3.32 10.00 2.36
N PRO A 37 4.14 10.28 3.39
CA PRO A 37 5.56 9.94 3.38
C PRO A 37 5.80 8.46 3.10
N SER A 38 6.85 8.16 2.33
CA SER A 38 7.31 6.78 2.04
C SER A 38 6.35 5.91 1.22
N VAL A 39 5.19 6.44 0.78
CA VAL A 39 4.24 5.68 -0.05
C VAL A 39 4.85 5.31 -1.39
N LYS A 40 5.49 6.28 -2.06
CA LYS A 40 6.12 6.05 -3.37
C LYS A 40 7.16 4.92 -3.29
N GLU A 41 8.05 5.02 -2.33
CA GLU A 41 9.13 4.06 -2.07
C GLU A 41 8.57 2.66 -1.72
N THR A 42 7.46 2.61 -0.98
CA THR A 42 6.78 1.36 -0.63
C THR A 42 6.16 0.70 -1.87
N LEU A 43 5.49 1.47 -2.72
CA LEU A 43 4.92 0.95 -3.97
C LEU A 43 6.01 0.48 -4.94
N GLU A 44 7.11 1.22 -5.06
CA GLU A 44 8.28 0.84 -5.88
C GLU A 44 8.93 -0.45 -5.37
N LEU A 45 9.08 -0.61 -4.04
CA LEU A 45 9.58 -1.84 -3.43
C LEU A 45 8.70 -3.04 -3.80
N LEU A 46 7.38 -2.89 -3.68
CA LEU A 46 6.43 -3.95 -4.00
C LEU A 46 6.45 -4.30 -5.49
N GLN A 47 6.54 -3.30 -6.37
CA GLN A 47 6.67 -3.51 -7.82
C GLN A 47 7.98 -4.22 -8.18
N SER A 48 9.11 -3.84 -7.54
CA SER A 48 10.40 -4.52 -7.75
C SER A 48 10.37 -5.99 -7.35
N LYS A 49 9.52 -6.32 -6.37
CA LYS A 49 9.22 -7.70 -5.92
C LYS A 49 8.13 -8.39 -6.75
N LYS A 50 7.71 -7.78 -7.87
CA LYS A 50 6.68 -8.29 -8.80
C LYS A 50 5.33 -8.56 -8.11
N LYS A 51 4.98 -7.73 -7.12
CA LYS A 51 3.69 -7.82 -6.44
C LYS A 51 2.63 -7.07 -7.24
N ASN A 52 1.42 -7.64 -7.29
CA ASN A 52 0.26 -7.00 -7.91
C ASN A 52 -0.34 -5.98 -6.94
N LEU A 53 -0.53 -4.75 -7.39
CA LEU A 53 -1.06 -3.67 -6.57
C LEU A 53 -2.43 -3.26 -7.09
N ILE A 54 -3.42 -3.27 -6.21
CA ILE A 54 -4.79 -2.88 -6.51
C ILE A 54 -5.16 -1.77 -5.52
N PHE A 55 -5.68 -0.66 -6.04
CA PHE A 55 -6.18 0.44 -5.24
C PHE A 55 -7.70 0.36 -5.20
N VAL A 56 -8.26 0.29 -4.00
CA VAL A 56 -9.68 0.10 -3.75
C VAL A 56 -10.12 1.24 -2.85
N SER A 57 -10.86 2.20 -3.41
CA SER A 57 -11.37 3.34 -2.66
C SER A 57 -12.89 3.36 -2.72
N ASN A 58 -13.52 3.74 -1.61
CA ASN A 58 -14.95 4.07 -1.54
C ASN A 58 -15.22 5.55 -1.86
N ASN A 59 -14.18 6.34 -2.13
CA ASN A 59 -14.32 7.75 -2.46
C ASN A 59 -14.85 7.92 -3.89
N SER A 60 -16.04 8.49 -4.02
CA SER A 60 -16.72 8.73 -5.30
C SER A 60 -16.42 10.10 -5.90
N THR A 61 -15.63 10.94 -5.22
CA THR A 61 -15.36 12.32 -5.65
C THR A 61 -14.19 12.47 -6.61
N LYS A 62 -13.33 11.45 -6.71
CA LYS A 62 -12.19 11.42 -7.64
C LYS A 62 -12.41 10.33 -8.69
N ALA A 63 -12.43 10.72 -9.96
CA ALA A 63 -12.52 9.79 -11.09
C ALA A 63 -11.16 9.13 -11.41
N ARG A 64 -11.19 8.06 -12.21
CA ARG A 64 -10.00 7.25 -12.58
C ARG A 64 -9.24 7.82 -13.80
N ASP A 65 -9.77 8.88 -14.39
CA ASP A 65 -9.37 9.42 -15.70
C ASP A 65 -7.90 9.86 -15.77
#